data_AF-A0A0D6KWD6-F1
#
_entry.id   AF-A0A0D6KWD6-F1
#
_cell.length_a   1.000
_cell.length_b   1.000
_cell.length_c   1.000
_cell.angle_alpha   90.00
_cell.angle_beta   90.00
_cell.angle_gamma   90.00
#
_symmetry.space_group_name_H-M   'P 1'
#
loop_
_entity.id
_entity.type
_entity.pdbx_description
1 polymer ?
#
loop_
_entity_poly.entity_id
_entity_poly.type
_entity_poly.pdbx_seq_one_letter_code
_entity_poly.pdbx_strand_id
1 'polypeptide(L)'
;MVPVGIEVQNLKVLDNHEKLNFNYMEAFAPTPPEWTNNAIHAYQFCCPNCKSSSREALQVWLNRRSPVMTEDHRRKWQEFYNCHCGNAWWAWSSDRPPTDLSNQKDINPI
;
A
#
# COMPACT_ATOMS: atom_id res chain seq x y z
N MET A 1 -7.77 46.28 27.39
CA MET A 1 -8.09 45.81 26.03
C MET A 1 -7.06 44.77 25.67
N VAL A 2 -7.46 43.49 25.70
CA VAL A 2 -6.58 42.31 25.57
C VAL A 2 -6.45 41.98 24.07
N PRO A 3 -5.27 41.57 23.57
CA PRO A 3 -5.03 41.43 22.13
C PRO A 3 -5.63 40.14 21.56
N VAL A 4 -6.12 40.22 20.33
CA VAL A 4 -6.64 39.06 19.58
C VAL A 4 -5.46 38.30 18.99
N GLY A 5 -5.11 37.17 19.59
CA GLY A 5 -4.33 36.12 18.95
C GLY A 5 -5.20 35.40 17.90
N ILE A 6 -4.63 35.15 16.73
CA ILE A 6 -5.19 34.16 15.79
C ILE A 6 -4.27 32.95 15.85
N GLU A 7 -4.83 31.91 16.45
CA GLU A 7 -4.28 30.59 16.69
C GLU A 7 -4.15 29.82 15.36
N VAL A 8 -2.93 29.39 15.05
CA VAL A 8 -2.63 28.48 13.94
C VAL A 8 -3.09 27.07 14.31
N GLN A 9 -4.37 26.77 14.12
CA GLN A 9 -4.88 25.41 14.17
C GLN A 9 -5.87 25.19 13.03
N ASN A 10 -5.47 24.41 12.01
CA ASN A 10 -6.38 23.60 11.20
C ASN A 10 -5.60 22.75 10.17
N LEU A 11 -4.73 21.85 10.65
CA LEU A 11 -4.47 20.61 9.91
C LEU A 11 -5.68 19.70 10.17
N LYS A 12 -6.77 19.97 9.47
CA LYS A 12 -8.05 19.31 9.68
C LYS A 12 -7.89 17.81 9.47
N VAL A 13 -8.37 17.06 10.46
CA VAL A 13 -8.67 15.64 10.41
C VAL A 13 -9.46 15.35 9.14
N LEU A 14 -8.79 14.88 8.09
CA LEU A 14 -9.47 14.38 6.90
C LEU A 14 -10.34 13.19 7.32
N ASP A 15 -11.60 13.19 6.86
CA ASP A 15 -12.56 12.11 7.10
C ASP A 15 -11.94 10.77 6.64
N ASN A 16 -12.21 9.69 7.36
CA ASN A 16 -11.70 8.36 7.05
C ASN A 16 -12.12 7.91 5.63
N HIS A 17 -13.29 8.36 5.14
CA HIS A 17 -13.74 8.10 3.78
C HIS A 17 -12.89 8.83 2.72
N GLU A 18 -12.48 10.07 2.99
CA GLU A 18 -11.62 10.85 2.09
C GLU A 18 -10.18 10.34 2.10
N LYS A 19 -9.65 9.94 3.27
CA LYS A 19 -8.34 9.28 3.39
C LYS A 19 -8.28 7.94 2.67
N LEU A 20 -9.34 7.12 2.74
CA LEU A 20 -9.41 5.84 2.02
C LEU A 20 -9.45 6.06 0.50
N ASN A 21 -10.23 7.02 0.02
CA ASN A 21 -10.28 7.36 -1.41
C ASN A 21 -8.96 7.93 -1.93
N PHE A 22 -8.26 8.74 -1.12
CA PHE A 22 -6.93 9.25 -1.45
C PHE A 22 -5.91 8.09 -1.59
N ASN A 23 -5.84 7.20 -0.59
CA ASN A 23 -4.91 6.07 -0.62
C ASN A 23 -5.21 5.06 -1.76
N TYR A 24 -6.49 4.84 -2.09
CA TYR A 24 -6.88 3.95 -3.18
C TYR A 24 -6.46 4.48 -4.55
N MET A 25 -6.69 5.77 -4.81
CA MET A 25 -6.33 6.39 -6.09
C MET A 25 -4.81 6.52 -6.25
N GLU A 26 -4.07 6.71 -5.15
CA GLU A 26 -2.59 6.77 -5.19
C GLU A 26 -1.94 5.39 -5.40
N ALA A 27 -2.55 4.30 -4.92
CA ALA A 27 -1.98 2.95 -5.06
C ALA A 27 -1.78 2.50 -6.51
N PHE A 28 -2.54 3.09 -7.44
CA PHE A 28 -2.49 2.79 -8.87
C PHE A 28 -2.02 3.98 -9.71
N ALA A 29 -1.44 5.00 -9.08
CA ALA A 29 -0.94 6.17 -9.76
C ALA A 29 0.04 5.78 -10.88
N PRO A 30 -0.01 6.44 -12.05
CA PRO A 30 0.83 6.10 -13.19
C PRO A 30 2.32 6.39 -12.97
N THR A 31 2.62 7.29 -12.04
CA THR A 31 3.96 7.73 -11.67
C THR A 31 4.35 7.12 -10.32
N PRO A 32 5.58 6.62 -10.16
CA PRO A 32 6.05 6.10 -8.89
C PRO A 32 6.15 7.24 -7.86
N PRO A 33 5.61 7.05 -6.65
CA PRO A 33 5.83 7.98 -5.54
C PRO A 33 7.31 8.08 -5.15
N GLU A 34 7.75 9.22 -4.61
CA GLU A 34 9.17 9.44 -4.27
C GLU A 34 9.71 8.40 -3.28
N TRP A 35 8.90 7.97 -2.31
CA TRP A 35 9.30 6.98 -1.30
C TRP A 35 9.65 5.61 -1.90
N THR A 36 9.19 5.28 -3.11
CA THR A 36 9.52 4.00 -3.75
C THR A 36 10.99 3.91 -4.15
N ASN A 37 11.68 5.04 -4.29
CA ASN A 37 13.11 5.05 -4.63
C ASN A 37 13.99 4.43 -3.53
N ASN A 38 13.52 4.48 -2.28
CA ASN A 38 14.22 3.92 -1.12
C ASN A 38 13.73 2.50 -0.77
N ALA A 39 12.85 1.91 -1.58
CA ALA A 39 12.25 0.62 -1.27
C ALA A 39 13.23 -0.53 -1.50
N ILE A 40 13.37 -1.39 -0.49
CA ILE A 40 14.20 -2.60 -0.56
C ILE A 40 13.36 -3.85 -0.86
N HIS A 41 13.93 -4.82 -1.57
CA HIS A 41 13.24 -6.08 -1.85
C HIS A 41 13.07 -6.91 -0.56
N ALA A 42 11.85 -7.34 -0.26
CA ALA A 42 11.56 -8.19 0.89
C ALA A 42 11.59 -9.67 0.47
N TYR A 43 12.42 -10.48 1.15
CA TYR A 43 12.49 -11.93 0.91
C TYR A 43 11.26 -12.68 1.42
N GLN A 44 10.62 -12.16 2.47
CA GLN A 44 9.34 -12.61 2.98
C GLN A 44 8.31 -11.53 2.66
N PHE A 45 7.05 -11.89 2.41
CA PHE A 45 5.99 -10.94 2.07
C PHE A 45 5.53 -10.09 3.28
N CYS A 46 6.48 -9.42 3.93
CA CYS A 46 6.31 -8.56 5.10
C CYS A 46 7.42 -7.50 5.15
N CYS A 47 7.26 -6.49 6.00
CA CYS A 47 8.28 -5.46 6.18
C CYS A 47 9.61 -6.10 6.63
N PRO A 48 10.73 -5.89 5.92
CA PRO A 48 12.01 -6.51 6.29
C PRO A 48 12.54 -6.01 7.64
N ASN A 49 12.18 -4.79 8.05
CA ASN A 49 12.59 -4.17 9.32
C ASN A 49 11.76 -4.65 10.53
N CYS A 50 10.44 -4.38 10.55
CA CYS A 50 9.58 -4.68 11.70
C CYS A 50 8.71 -5.93 11.56
N LYS A 51 8.77 -6.62 10.41
CA LYS A 51 7.95 -7.82 10.09
C LYS A 51 6.44 -7.61 10.00
N SER A 52 5.95 -6.38 10.08
CA SER A 52 4.53 -6.06 9.85
C SER A 52 4.07 -6.51 8.46
N SER A 53 2.80 -6.90 8.40
CA SER A 53 2.14 -7.34 7.18
C SER A 53 1.95 -6.18 6.19
N SER A 54 1.73 -6.52 4.91
CA SER A 54 1.36 -5.56 3.86
C SER A 54 0.10 -4.75 4.18
N ARG A 55 -0.80 -5.27 5.03
CA ARG A 55 -2.05 -4.59 5.43
C ARG A 55 -1.83 -3.45 6.41
N GLU A 56 -0.69 -3.42 7.08
CA GLU A 56 -0.32 -2.37 8.04
C GLU A 56 0.49 -1.23 7.38
N ALA A 57 0.71 -1.29 6.06
CA ALA A 57 1.40 -0.24 5.33
C ALA A 57 0.56 1.04 5.32
N LEU A 58 1.24 2.19 5.48
CA LEU A 58 0.61 3.51 5.40
C LEU A 58 0.27 3.89 3.96
N GLN A 59 1.13 3.47 3.03
CA GLN A 59 0.96 3.70 1.60
C GLN A 59 1.34 2.44 0.84
N VAL A 60 0.67 2.25 -0.29
CA VAL A 60 0.92 1.15 -1.22
C VAL A 60 1.05 1.76 -2.60
N TRP A 61 1.88 1.18 -3.45
CA TRP A 61 1.91 1.52 -4.87
C TRP A 61 2.21 0.28 -5.72
N LEU A 62 1.48 0.10 -6.82
CA LEU A 62 1.63 -1.04 -7.72
C LEU A 62 2.17 -0.59 -9.08
N ASN A 63 3.32 -1.13 -9.50
CA ASN A 63 3.84 -0.89 -10.83
C ASN A 63 3.07 -1.70 -11.89
N ARG A 64 1.94 -1.17 -12.37
CA ARG A 64 1.12 -1.82 -13.41
C ARG A 64 1.68 -1.68 -14.83
N ARG A 65 2.66 -0.78 -15.04
CA ARG A 65 3.17 -0.44 -16.38
C ARG A 65 4.28 -1.35 -16.88
N SER A 66 5.00 -2.00 -15.96
CA SER A 66 6.15 -2.84 -16.30
C SER A 66 6.02 -4.24 -15.69
N PRO A 67 5.05 -5.06 -16.13
CA PRO A 67 4.99 -6.45 -15.71
C PRO A 67 6.24 -7.20 -16.19
N VAL A 68 6.78 -8.06 -15.35
CA VAL A 68 7.84 -8.99 -15.72
C VAL A 68 7.20 -10.31 -16.13
N MET A 69 7.57 -10.82 -17.29
CA MET A 69 7.17 -12.15 -17.74
C MET A 69 8.04 -13.21 -17.05
N THR A 70 7.42 -14.23 -16.47
CA THR A 70 8.10 -15.41 -15.94
C THR A 70 8.23 -16.49 -17.02
N GLU A 71 9.03 -17.51 -16.73
CA GLU A 71 9.22 -18.67 -17.62
C GLU A 71 7.89 -19.39 -17.95
N ASP A 72 6.97 -19.48 -16.97
CA ASP A 72 5.62 -20.03 -17.16
C ASP A 72 4.66 -19.13 -17.97
N HIS A 73 5.18 -18.10 -18.66
CA HIS A 73 4.41 -17.08 -19.36
C HIS A 73 3.39 -16.33 -18.49
N ARG A 74 3.58 -16.34 -17.16
CA ARG A 74 2.77 -15.56 -16.22
C ARG A 74 3.38 -14.18 -16.05
N ARG A 75 2.52 -13.21 -15.73
CA ARG A 75 2.95 -11.85 -15.38
C ARG A 75 3.09 -11.73 -13.88
N LYS A 76 4.18 -11.10 -13.43
CA LYS A 76 4.32 -10.63 -12.05
C LYS A 76 4.52 -9.12 -12.05
N TRP A 77 3.92 -8.47 -11.05
CA TRP A 77 4.01 -7.03 -10.85
C TRP A 77 4.84 -6.74 -9.59
N GLN A 78 5.56 -5.62 -9.59
CA GLN A 78 6.23 -5.13 -8.38
C GLN A 78 5.24 -4.36 -7.53
N GLU A 79 5.12 -4.76 -6.27
CA GLU A 79 4.26 -4.13 -5.28
C GLU A 79 5.11 -3.44 -4.23
N PHE A 80 4.88 -2.16 -4.00
CA PHE A 80 5.62 -1.33 -3.06
C PHE A 80 4.75 -0.99 -1.85
N TYR A 81 5.38 -0.96 -0.68
CA TYR A 81 4.75 -0.72 0.60
C TYR A 81 5.60 0.25 1.43
N ASN A 82 4.99 1.34 1.89
CA ASN A 82 5.58 2.21 2.89
C ASN A 82 5.09 1.77 4.27
N CYS A 83 5.96 1.15 5.06
CA CYS A 83 5.59 0.64 6.37
C CYS A 83 5.46 1.77 7.40
N HIS A 84 4.60 1.60 8.41
CA HIS A 84 4.49 2.53 9.54
C HIS A 84 5.79 2.70 10.33
N CYS A 85 6.72 1.73 10.25
CA CYS A 85 8.05 1.86 10.85
C CYS A 85 9.01 2.76 10.04
N GLY A 86 8.55 3.37 8.95
CA GLY A 86 9.33 4.23 8.06
C GLY A 86 10.14 3.51 6.98
N ASN A 87 10.16 2.18 6.99
CA ASN A 87 10.86 1.39 5.97
C ASN A 87 9.97 1.16 4.74
N ALA A 88 10.41 1.66 3.58
CA ALA A 88 9.84 1.30 2.29
C ALA A 88 10.37 -0.06 1.81
N TRP A 89 9.51 -0.91 1.26
CA TRP A 89 9.90 -2.21 0.72
C TRP A 89 9.04 -2.61 -0.46
N TRP A 90 9.52 -3.55 -1.26
CA TRP A 90 8.75 -4.11 -2.37
C TRP A 90 8.89 -5.63 -2.45
N ALA A 91 7.88 -6.27 -3.01
CA ALA A 91 7.85 -7.71 -3.29
C ALA A 91 7.13 -7.97 -4.61
N TRP A 92 7.27 -9.17 -5.16
CA TRP A 92 6.49 -9.55 -6.34
C TRP A 92 5.05 -9.91 -5.95
N SER A 93 4.11 -9.66 -6.83
CA SER A 93 2.72 -10.08 -6.64
C SER A 93 2.56 -11.60 -6.49
N SER A 94 3.50 -12.36 -7.04
CA SER A 94 3.59 -13.82 -6.90
C SER A 94 4.09 -14.29 -5.54
N ASP A 95 4.69 -13.40 -4.73
CA ASP A 95 5.23 -13.72 -3.41
C ASP A 95 4.15 -13.66 -2.32
N ARG A 96 2.94 -13.20 -2.67
CA ARG A 96 1.78 -13.20 -1.78
C ARG A 96 1.51 -14.63 -1.29
N PRO A 97 1.34 -14.85 0.02
CA PRO A 97 0.91 -16.14 0.50
C PRO A 97 -0.48 -16.48 -0.08
N PRO A 98 -0.77 -17.76 -0.35
CA PRO A 98 -2.10 -18.19 -0.77
C PRO A 98 -3.16 -17.67 0.20
N THR A 99 -4.23 -17.05 -0.31
CA THR A 99 -5.35 -16.63 0.53
C THR A 99 -6.37 -17.75 0.60
N ASP A 100 -6.94 -18.02 1.78
CA ASP A 100 -7.93 -19.08 2.03
C ASP A 100 -9.34 -18.73 1.51
N LEU A 101 -9.41 -18.14 0.31
CA LEU A 101 -10.66 -17.71 -0.34
C LEU A 101 -11.49 -18.89 -0.86
N SER A 102 -10.98 -20.12 -0.82
CA SER A 102 -11.69 -21.35 -1.17
C SER A 102 -12.89 -21.66 -0.26
N ASN A 103 -13.03 -21.00 0.88
CA ASN A 103 -14.11 -21.25 1.84
C ASN A 103 -15.30 -20.29 1.77
N GLN A 104 -15.27 -19.26 0.90
CA GLN A 104 -16.45 -18.42 0.66
C GLN A 104 -17.35 -19.08 -0.38
N LYS A 105 -18.08 -20.13 0.05
CA LYS A 105 -19.25 -20.60 -0.69
C LYS A 105 -20.24 -19.44 -0.78
N ASP A 106 -20.71 -19.15 -1.98
CA ASP A 106 -21.69 -18.13 -2.30
C ASP A 106 -22.89 -18.17 -1.35
N ILE A 107 -22.93 -17.28 -0.36
CA ILE A 107 -24.15 -17.01 0.40
C ILE A 107 -24.93 -15.99 -0.44
N ASN A 108 -25.62 -16.48 -1.47
CA ASN A 108 -26.75 -15.78 -2.06
C ASN A 108 -28.03 -16.39 -1.46
N PRO A 109 -28.68 -15.74 -0.47
CA PRO A 109 -30.04 -16.11 -0.13
C PRO A 109 -30.97 -15.66 -1.26
N ILE A 110 -31.72 -16.62 -1.82
CA ILE A 110 -32.79 -16.43 -2.79
C ILE A 110 -33.95 -15.64 -2.15
#